data_AF-J7M699-F1
#
_entry.id   AF-J7M699-F1
#
_cell.length_a   1.000
_cell.length_b   1.000
_cell.length_c   1.000
_cell.angle_alpha   90.00
_cell.angle_beta   90.00
_cell.angle_gamma   90.00
#
_symmetry.space_group_name_H-M   'P 1'
#
loop_
_entity.id
_entity.type
_entity.pdbx_description
1 polymer ?
#
loop_
_entity_poly.entity_id
_entity_poly.type
_entity_poly.pdbx_seq_one_letter_code
_entity_poly.pdbx_strand_id
1 'polypeptide(L)'
;MEERNTLIALMSKGFLEPALFNQERNVLDSEIKNLTTEKTNLVTNSASGVLRANEIKDLINYVSADNFNGDYTEELFEEFVVNIIVNSRDELTFNLKCGLSLKEKVVR
;
A
#
# COMPACT_ATOMS: atom_id res chain seq x y z
N MET A 1 7.88 12.84 22.50
CA MET A 1 7.77 12.53 23.95
C MET A 1 8.37 13.62 24.81
N GLU A 2 9.53 14.18 24.47
CA GLU A 2 10.14 15.30 25.22
C GLU A 2 9.23 16.52 25.33
N GLU A 3 8.60 16.98 24.25
CA GLU A 3 7.71 18.14 24.27
C GLU A 3 6.50 17.95 25.19
N ARG A 4 5.92 16.75 25.20
CA ARG A 4 4.82 16.39 26.12
C ARG A 4 5.26 16.46 27.58
N ASN A 5 6.47 16.00 27.87
CA ASN A 5 7.04 16.04 29.22
C ASN A 5 7.37 17.47 29.65
N THR A 6 7.86 18.30 28.73
CA THR A 6 8.09 19.74 28.94
C THR A 6 6.79 20.48 29.22
N LEU A 7 5.71 20.18 28.48
CA LEU A 7 4.40 20.79 28.68
C LEU A 7 3.81 20.45 30.06
N ILE A 8 3.94 19.19 30.51
CA ILE A 8 3.54 18.73 31.85
C ILE A 8 4.39 19.43 32.93
N ALA A 9 5.70 19.59 32.71
CA ALA A 9 6.59 20.27 33.64
C ALA A 9 6.31 21.77 33.78
N LEU A 10 5.86 22.43 32.71
CA LEU A 10 5.46 23.84 32.75
C LEU A 10 4.13 24.02 33.49
N MET A 11 3.18 23.11 33.30
CA MET A 11 1.91 23.09 34.05
C MET A 11 2.14 22.84 35.54
N SER A 12 2.97 21.86 35.91
CA SER A 12 3.22 21.51 37.32
C SER A 12 3.94 22.63 38.10
N LYS A 13 4.70 23.48 37.40
CA LYS A 13 5.33 24.68 37.97
C LYS A 13 4.41 25.90 38.00
N GLY A 14 3.17 25.78 37.51
CA GLY A 14 2.18 26.87 37.48
C GLY A 14 2.41 27.92 36.40
N PHE A 15 3.29 27.65 35.43
CA PHE A 15 3.61 28.59 34.34
C PHE A 15 2.63 28.51 33.17
N LEU A 16 1.70 27.56 33.19
CA LEU A 16 0.67 27.38 32.17
C LEU A 16 -0.70 27.30 32.81
N GLU A 17 -1.63 28.12 32.34
CA GLU A 17 -3.02 28.00 32.70
C GLU A 17 -3.66 26.76 32.04
N PRO A 18 -4.67 26.14 32.66
CA PRO A 18 -5.27 24.88 32.18
C PRO A 18 -5.80 24.95 30.74
N ALA A 19 -6.31 26.11 30.31
CA ALA A 19 -6.83 26.31 28.95
C ALA A 19 -5.69 26.24 27.91
N LEU A 20 -4.57 26.93 28.17
CA LEU A 20 -3.41 26.94 27.29
C LEU A 20 -2.72 25.56 27.26
N PHE A 21 -2.61 24.90 28.41
CA PHE A 21 -2.10 23.52 28.48
C PHE A 21 -2.92 22.55 27.61
N ASN A 22 -4.25 22.60 27.71
CA ASN A 22 -5.12 21.72 26.93
C ASN A 22 -5.02 22.01 25.42
N GLN A 23 -4.89 23.28 25.05
CA GLN A 23 -4.68 23.66 23.65
C GLN A 23 -3.39 23.08 23.09
N GLU A 24 -2.25 23.32 23.74
CA GLU A 24 -0.93 22.85 23.30
C GLU A 24 -0.87 21.31 23.28
N ARG A 25 -1.48 20.67 24.27
CA ARG A 25 -1.57 19.20 24.31
C ARG A 25 -2.36 18.66 23.11
N ASN A 26 -3.48 19.28 22.75
CA ASN A 26 -4.29 18.85 21.60
C ASN A 26 -3.55 19.02 20.28
N VAL A 27 -2.76 20.09 20.13
CA VAL A 27 -1.88 20.30 18.97
C VAL A 27 -0.86 19.16 18.88
N LEU A 28 -0.19 18.85 19.98
CA LEU A 28 0.82 17.80 20.03
C LEU A 28 0.23 16.40 19.77
N ASP A 29 -0.94 16.11 20.34
CA ASP A 29 -1.65 14.84 20.10
C ASP A 29 -2.06 14.70 18.62
N SER A 30 -2.47 15.80 17.97
CA SER A 30 -2.79 15.85 16.54
C SER A 30 -1.55 15.60 15.67
N GLU A 31 -0.42 16.23 16.00
CA GLU A 31 0.85 16.06 15.28
C GLU A 31 1.37 14.63 15.36
N ILE A 32 1.35 14.02 16.55
CA ILE A 32 1.72 12.61 16.74
C ILE A 32 0.83 11.70 15.89
N LYS A 33 -0.48 11.94 15.87
CA LYS A 33 -1.42 11.16 15.04
C LYS A 33 -1.10 11.30 13.55
N ASN A 34 -0.83 12.52 13.08
CA ASN A 34 -0.50 12.78 11.68
C ASN A 34 0.80 12.08 11.28
N LEU A 35 1.87 12.25 12.06
CA LEU A 35 3.17 11.60 11.80
C LEU A 35 3.07 10.07 11.83
N THR A 36 2.28 9.51 12.75
CA THR A 36 2.05 8.05 12.81
C THR A 36 1.31 7.55 11.57
N THR A 37 0.32 8.31 11.11
CA THR A 37 -0.44 7.98 9.89
C THR A 37 0.47 8.05 8.67
N GLU A 38 1.26 9.10 8.53
CA GLU A 38 2.22 9.27 7.43
C GLU A 38 3.26 8.14 7.41
N LYS A 39 3.84 7.80 8.56
CA LYS A 39 4.77 6.67 8.69
C LYS A 39 4.13 5.35 8.22
N THR A 40 2.90 5.08 8.65
CA THR A 40 2.16 3.88 8.26
C THR A 40 1.94 3.83 6.74
N ASN A 41 1.57 4.96 6.14
CA ASN A 41 1.37 5.08 4.70
C ASN A 41 2.68 4.87 3.92
N LEU A 42 3.81 5.40 4.40
CA LEU A 42 5.11 5.20 3.77
C LEU A 42 5.57 3.73 3.82
N VAL A 43 5.36 3.07 4.97
CA VAL A 43 5.70 1.63 5.13
C VAL A 43 4.83 0.75 4.26
N THR A 44 3.52 1.01 4.21
CA THR A 44 2.59 0.24 3.35
C THR A 44 2.89 0.45 1.87
N ASN A 45 3.16 1.69 1.43
CA ASN A 45 3.54 1.97 0.05
C ASN A 45 4.87 1.30 -0.33
N SER A 46 5.89 1.35 0.52
CA SER A 46 7.18 0.70 0.25
C SER A 46 7.07 -0.83 0.23
N ALA A 47 6.34 -1.44 1.17
CA ALA A 47 6.04 -2.87 1.14
C ALA A 47 5.28 -3.27 -0.12
N SER A 48 4.28 -2.48 -0.54
CA SER A 48 3.54 -2.73 -1.79
C SER A 48 4.43 -2.65 -3.03
N GLY A 49 5.44 -1.76 -3.03
CA GLY A 49 6.41 -1.66 -4.11
C GLY A 49 7.34 -2.88 -4.19
N VAL A 50 7.82 -3.38 -3.05
CA VAL A 50 8.66 -4.58 -2.99
C VAL A 50 7.89 -5.83 -3.41
N LEU A 51 6.65 -5.98 -2.95
CA LEU A 51 5.77 -7.08 -3.36
C LEU A 51 5.56 -7.07 -4.87
N ARG A 52 5.23 -5.90 -5.43
CA ARG A 52 5.03 -5.74 -6.87
C ARG A 52 6.29 -6.06 -7.68
N ALA A 53 7.47 -5.66 -7.20
CA ALA A 53 8.74 -5.97 -7.86
C ALA A 53 9.03 -7.48 -7.88
N ASN A 54 8.70 -8.20 -6.81
CA ASN A 54 8.81 -9.65 -6.76
C ASN A 54 7.84 -10.32 -7.75
N GLU A 55 6.58 -9.90 -7.77
CA GLU A 55 5.57 -10.44 -8.70
C GLU A 55 5.94 -10.21 -10.17
N ILE A 56 6.55 -9.05 -10.49
CA ILE A 56 7.10 -8.79 -11.84
C ILE A 56 8.23 -9.78 -12.15
N LYS A 57 9.15 -9.99 -11.20
CA LYS A 57 10.28 -10.90 -11.38
C LYS A 57 9.81 -12.35 -11.57
N ASP A 58 8.82 -12.79 -10.82
CA ASP A 58 8.27 -14.14 -10.92
C ASP A 58 7.60 -14.35 -12.28
N LEU A 59 6.82 -13.36 -12.75
CA LEU A 59 6.22 -13.40 -14.08
C LEU A 59 7.29 -13.46 -15.18
N ILE A 60 8.35 -12.64 -15.09
CA ILE A 60 9.46 -12.65 -16.06
C ILE A 60 10.16 -14.01 -16.07
N ASN A 61 10.47 -14.57 -14.89
CA ASN A 61 11.14 -15.86 -14.78
C ASN A 61 10.31 -16.97 -15.41
N TYR A 62 9.00 -16.95 -15.19
CA TYR A 62 8.08 -17.93 -15.74
C TYR A 62 8.02 -17.87 -17.27
N VAL A 63 7.80 -16.68 -17.85
CA VAL A 63 7.67 -16.53 -19.32
C VAL A 63 9.01 -16.67 -20.06
N SER A 64 10.12 -16.46 -19.37
CA SER A 64 11.47 -16.58 -19.96
C SER A 64 12.08 -17.98 -19.81
N ALA A 65 11.36 -18.92 -19.18
CA ALA A 65 11.87 -20.27 -18.99
C ALA A 65 11.94 -21.03 -20.33
N ASP A 66 13.01 -21.80 -20.54
CA ASP A 66 13.23 -22.57 -21.77
C ASP A 66 12.10 -23.59 -22.07
N ASN A 67 11.33 -23.96 -21.05
CA ASN A 67 10.19 -24.87 -21.11
C ASN A 67 8.83 -24.15 -21.10
N PHE A 68 8.78 -22.84 -21.32
CA PHE A 68 7.53 -22.10 -21.42
C PHE A 68 6.72 -22.65 -22.61
N ASN A 69 5.67 -23.39 -22.31
CA ASN A 69 4.78 -24.04 -23.28
C ASN A 69 3.56 -23.18 -23.63
N GLY A 70 3.35 -22.06 -22.93
CA GLY A 70 2.17 -21.21 -23.09
C GLY A 70 0.87 -21.85 -22.61
N ASP A 71 0.94 -22.99 -21.91
CA ASP A 71 -0.24 -23.63 -21.35
C ASP A 71 -0.77 -22.79 -20.18
N TYR A 72 -2.08 -22.59 -20.19
CA TYR A 72 -2.77 -21.78 -19.20
C TYR A 72 -3.52 -22.70 -18.24
N THR A 73 -2.91 -22.99 -17.08
CA THR A 73 -3.53 -23.81 -16.03
C THR A 73 -4.27 -22.96 -15.01
N GLU A 74 -5.15 -23.58 -14.22
CA GLU A 74 -5.86 -22.90 -13.13
C GLU A 74 -4.88 -22.37 -12.08
N GLU A 75 -3.84 -23.15 -11.75
CA GLU A 75 -2.82 -22.75 -10.80
C GLU A 75 -2.06 -21.51 -11.29
N LEU A 76 -1.75 -21.45 -12.59
CA LEU A 76 -1.07 -20.30 -13.19
C LEU A 76 -1.95 -19.04 -13.16
N PHE A 77 -3.24 -19.22 -13.42
CA PHE A 77 -4.20 -18.12 -13.32
C PHE A 77 -4.27 -17.59 -11.89
N GLU A 78 -4.41 -18.47 -10.90
CA GLU A 78 -4.40 -18.08 -9.49
C GLU A 78 -3.08 -17.46 -9.05
N GLU A 79 -1.96 -17.89 -9.64
CA GLU A 79 -0.62 -17.37 -9.34
C GLU A 79 -0.47 -15.92 -9.80
N PHE A 80 -0.86 -15.59 -11.04
CA PHE A 80 -0.54 -14.31 -11.66
C PHE A 80 -1.71 -13.33 -11.78
N VAL A 81 -2.97 -13.79 -11.77
CA VAL A 81 -4.16 -12.94 -12.00
C VAL A 81 -4.87 -12.62 -10.68
N VAL A 82 -5.29 -11.35 -10.52
CA VAL A 82 -6.13 -10.88 -9.41
C VAL A 82 -7.60 -11.02 -9.77
N ASN A 83 -7.98 -10.51 -10.94
CA ASN A 83 -9.35 -10.58 -11.45
C ASN A 83 -9.39 -10.32 -12.96
N ILE A 84 -10.56 -10.58 -13.54
CA ILE A 84 -10.88 -10.24 -14.92
C ILE A 84 -12.04 -9.23 -14.91
N ILE A 85 -11.91 -8.17 -15.71
CA ILE A 85 -12.97 -7.21 -15.97
C ILE A 85 -13.51 -7.46 -17.36
N VAL A 86 -14.82 -7.71 -17.47
CA VAL A 86 -15.51 -7.77 -18.76
C VAL A 86 -15.84 -6.34 -19.20
N ASN A 87 -15.01 -5.78 -20.08
CA ASN A 87 -15.21 -4.40 -20.57
C ASN A 87 -16.36 -4.35 -21.58
N SER A 88 -16.44 -5.36 -22.45
CA SER A 88 -17.50 -5.52 -23.45
C SER A 88 -17.66 -6.99 -23.84
N ARG A 89 -18.57 -7.29 -24.78
CA ARG A 89 -18.73 -8.66 -25.30
C ARG A 89 -17.43 -9.21 -25.92
N ASP A 90 -16.61 -8.34 -26.49
CA ASP A 90 -15.44 -8.72 -27.28
C ASP A 90 -14.12 -8.24 -26.64
N GLU A 91 -14.15 -7.73 -25.40
CA GLU A 91 -12.98 -7.18 -24.72
C GLU A 91 -12.97 -7.51 -23.22
N LEU A 92 -11.84 -8.05 -22.76
CA LEU A 92 -11.57 -8.39 -21.37
C LEU A 92 -10.30 -7.66 -20.89
N THR A 93 -10.25 -7.30 -19.61
CA THR A 93 -9.02 -6.85 -18.94
C THR A 93 -8.61 -7.86 -17.89
N PHE A 94 -7.39 -8.38 -17.98
CA PHE A 94 -6.76 -9.20 -16.93
C PHE A 94 -5.92 -8.29 -16.05
N ASN A 95 -6.27 -8.18 -14.77
CA ASN A 95 -5.45 -7.48 -13.80
C ASN A 95 -4.51 -8.47 -13.14
N LEU A 96 -3.21 -8.27 -13.33
CA LEU A 96 -2.18 -9.13 -12.76
C LEU A 96 -1.75 -8.63 -11.39
N LYS A 97 -1.30 -9.55 -10.53
CA LYS A 97 -0.84 -9.21 -9.18
C LYS A 97 0.31 -8.20 -9.20
N CYS A 98 1.21 -8.36 -10.17
CA CYS A 98 2.32 -7.46 -10.46
C CYS A 98 1.93 -6.03 -10.88
N GLY A 99 0.63 -5.71 -10.94
CA GLY A 99 0.10 -4.36 -11.20
C GLY A 99 -0.07 -4.02 -12.68
N LEU A 100 0.14 -4.99 -13.58
CA LEU A 100 -0.16 -4.85 -15.00
C LEU A 100 -1.65 -5.13 -15.28
N SER A 101 -2.21 -4.41 -16.25
CA SER A 101 -3.54 -4.67 -16.79
C SER A 101 -3.42 -4.99 -18.28
N LEU A 102 -3.68 -6.24 -18.64
CA LEU A 102 -3.63 -6.70 -20.03
C LEU A 102 -5.03 -6.65 -20.64
N LYS A 103 -5.21 -5.89 -21.72
CA LYS A 103 -6.47 -5.82 -22.45
C LYS A 103 -6.43 -6.77 -23.63
N GLU A 104 -7.33 -7.73 -23.61
CA GLU A 104 -7.41 -8.80 -24.60
C GLU A 104 -8.73 -8.74 -25.37
N LYS A 105 -8.65 -8.99 -26.67
CA LYS A 105 -9.84 -9.13 -27.52
C LYS A 105 -10.27 -10.58 -27.57
N VAL A 106 -11.56 -10.81 -27.34
CA VAL A 106 -12.15 -12.14 -27.48
C VAL A 106 -12.41 -12.38 -28.97
N VAL A 107 -11.55 -13.16 -29.62
CA VAL A 107 -11.75 -13.59 -31.00
C VAL A 107 -12.61 -14.85 -30.99
N ARG A 108 -13.69 -14.85 -31.76
CA ARG A 108 -14.58 -16.01 -31.96
C ARG A 108 -14.04 -16.98 -33.00
#